data_AF-A0A444JF88-F1
#
_entry.id   AF-A0A444JF88-F1
#
_cell.length_a   1.000
_cell.length_b   1.000
_cell.length_c   1.000
_cell.angle_alpha   90.00
_cell.angle_beta   90.00
_cell.angle_gamma   90.00
#
_symmetry.space_group_name_H-M   'P 1'
#
loop_
_entity.id
_entity.type
_entity.pdbx_description
1 polymer ?
#
loop_
_entity_poly.entity_id
_entity_poly.type
_entity_poly.pdbx_seq_one_letter_code
_entity_poly.pdbx_strand_id
1 'polypeptide(L)' 'DLRFAVRRYITAFQPDIFIQVETDFWPNWLALLQKQGIATMLVNGRISEKSFAAYQRFAFFFSPHVLFV' A
#
# COMPACT_ATOMS: atom_id res chain seq x y z
N ASP A 1 6.48 -6.87 -7.00
CA ASP A 1 6.46 -5.66 -7.86
C ASP A 1 7.88 -5.17 -8.15
N LEU A 2 8.18 -4.64 -9.35
CA LEU A 2 9.52 -4.18 -9.73
C LEU A 2 9.71 -2.70 -9.41
N ARG A 3 10.63 -2.38 -8.49
CA ARG A 3 10.82 -1.03 -7.95
C ARG A 3 11.02 0.08 -9.00
N PHE A 4 11.75 -0.19 -10.07
CA PHE A 4 12.01 0.80 -11.13
C PHE A 4 10.74 1.13 -11.94
N ALA A 5 9.91 0.12 -12.22
CA ALA A 5 8.67 0.29 -12.97
C ALA A 5 7.65 1.06 -12.14
N VAL A 6 7.50 0.69 -10.87
CA VAL A 6 6.63 1.39 -9.91
C VAL A 6 7.05 2.86 -9.77
N ARG A 7 8.34 3.13 -9.58
CA ARG A 7 8.85 4.51 -9.49
C ARG A 7 8.51 5.32 -10.74
N ARG A 8 8.73 4.75 -11.92
CA ARG A 8 8.40 5.41 -13.19
C ARG A 8 6.92 5.75 -13.28
N TYR A 9 6.06 4.82 -12.86
CA TYR A 9 4.61 5.00 -12.89
C TYR A 9 4.15 6.11 -11.94
N ILE A 10 4.54 6.03 -10.66
CA ILE A 10 4.13 7.03 -9.66
C ILE A 10 4.65 8.42 -10.05
N THR A 11 5.90 8.54 -10.51
CA THR A 11 6.45 9.84 -10.94
C THR A 11 5.76 10.40 -12.20
N ALA A 12 5.29 9.55 -13.10
CA ALA A 12 4.58 10.01 -14.30
C ALA A 12 3.14 10.42 -14.01
N PHE A 13 2.45 9.68 -13.14
CA PHE A 13 1.03 9.88 -12.87
C PHE A 13 0.75 10.85 -11.72
N GLN A 14 1.64 10.92 -10.73
CA GLN A 14 1.51 11.77 -9.53
C GLN A 14 0.12 11.70 -8.88
N PRO A 15 -0.33 10.52 -8.46
CA PRO A 15 -1.66 10.38 -7.88
C PRO A 15 -1.74 11.08 -6.52
N ASP A 16 -2.89 11.70 -6.24
CA ASP A 16 -3.22 12.20 -4.90
C ASP A 16 -3.56 11.05 -3.93
N ILE A 17 -4.21 10.00 -4.46
CA ILE A 17 -4.66 8.83 -3.69
C ILE A 17 -4.41 7.55 -4.49
N PHE A 18 -3.90 6.51 -3.82
CA PHE A 18 -3.79 5.14 -4.34
C PHE A 18 -4.70 4.20 -3.55
N ILE A 19 -5.57 3.46 -4.24
CA ILE A 19 -6.49 2.49 -3.61
C ILE A 19 -6.18 1.11 -4.19
N GLN A 20 -5.73 0.18 -3.35
CA GLN A 20 -5.51 -1.21 -3.74
C GLN A 20 -6.72 -2.04 -3.28
N VAL A 21 -7.43 -2.67 -4.21
CA VAL A 21 -8.66 -3.45 -3.95
C VAL A 21 -8.40 -4.96 -4.04
N GLU A 22 -7.14 -5.37 -3.90
CA GLU A 22 -6.68 -6.75 -4.08
C GLU A 22 -6.21 -7.34 -2.74
N THR A 23 -6.17 -8.67 -2.64
CA THR A 23 -5.66 -9.38 -1.44
C THR A 23 -4.12 -9.43 -1.37
N ASP A 24 -3.43 -9.05 -2.45
CA ASP A 24 -1.98 -9.16 -2.58
C ASP A 24 -1.26 -7.86 -2.17
N PHE A 25 -0.13 -8.02 -1.47
CA PHE A 25 0.66 -6.89 -0.97
C PHE A 25 1.80 -6.54 -1.92
N TRP A 26 1.89 -5.27 -2.29
CA TRP A 26 2.92 -4.77 -3.21
C TRP A 26 3.88 -3.82 -2.47
N PRO A 27 4.97 -4.34 -1.90
CA PRO A 27 5.81 -3.58 -0.97
C PRO A 27 6.53 -2.39 -1.60
N ASN A 28 6.93 -2.47 -2.88
CA ASN A 28 7.58 -1.32 -3.53
C ASN A 28 6.59 -0.20 -3.83
N TRP A 29 5.34 -0.51 -4.16
CA TRP A 29 4.26 0.49 -4.26
C TRP A 29 4.08 1.22 -2.94
N LEU A 30 3.82 0.49 -1.86
CA LEU A 30 3.56 1.09 -0.55
C LEU A 30 4.74 1.94 -0.08
N ALA A 31 5.98 1.44 -0.21
CA ALA A 31 7.16 2.19 0.19
C ALA A 31 7.40 3.44 -0.67
N LEU A 32 7.13 3.39 -1.98
CA LEU A 32 7.35 4.53 -2.88
C LEU A 32 6.24 5.59 -2.78
N LEU A 33 4.98 5.16 -2.64
CA LEU A 33 3.83 6.03 -2.40
C LEU A 33 4.01 6.78 -1.07
N GLN A 34 4.38 6.06 -0.01
CA GLN A 34 4.69 6.66 1.28
C GLN A 34 5.84 7.67 1.19
N LYS A 35 6.92 7.33 0.48
CA LYS A 35 8.06 8.24 0.29
C LYS A 35 7.65 9.55 -0.43
N GLN A 36 6.61 9.52 -1.25
CA GLN A 36 6.08 10.69 -1.95
C GLN A 36 4.91 11.36 -1.22
N GLY A 37 4.55 10.90 -0.02
CA GLY A 37 3.45 11.47 0.75
C GLY A 37 2.06 11.19 0.16
N ILE A 38 1.94 10.19 -0.71
CA ILE A 38 0.69 9.86 -1.40
C ILE A 38 -0.21 9.06 -0.45
N ALA A 39 -1.45 9.52 -0.28
CA ALA A 39 -2.43 8.82 0.54
C ALA A 39 -2.73 7.45 -0.06
N THR A 40 -2.69 6.40 0.76
CA THR A 40 -2.80 5.03 0.28
C THR A 40 -3.85 4.27 1.07
N MET A 41 -4.79 3.61 0.40
CA MET A 41 -5.82 2.79 1.03
C MET A 41 -5.74 1.36 0.52
N LEU A 42 -5.78 0.40 1.43
CA LEU A 42 -5.88 -1.03 1.11
C LEU A 42 -7.31 -1.46 1.44
N VAL A 43 -8.10 -1.74 0.41
CA VAL A 43 -9.48 -2.19 0.54
C VAL A 43 -9.50 -3.71 0.40
N ASN A 44 -9.83 -4.40 1.48
CA ASN A 44 -9.90 -5.85 1.54
C ASN A 44 -11.35 -6.31 1.73
N GLY A 45 -12.04 -6.54 0.61
CA GLY A 45 -13.26 -7.34 0.64
C GLY A 45 -12.95 -8.78 1.06
N ARG A 46 -13.08 -9.09 2.36
CA ARG A 46 -12.70 -10.33 3.09
C ARG A 46 -11.24 -10.41 3.56
N ILE A 47 -10.89 -9.66 4.60
CA ILE A 47 -9.79 -10.05 5.51
C ILE A 47 -10.36 -10.84 6.70
N SER A 48 -9.78 -12.01 6.97
CA SER A 48 -10.02 -12.74 8.23
C SER A 48 -9.19 -12.12 9.37
N GLU A 49 -9.66 -12.18 10.62
CA GLU A 49 -8.95 -11.65 11.81
C GLU A 49 -7.50 -12.16 11.92
N LYS A 50 -7.25 -13.40 11.51
CA LYS A 50 -5.92 -14.03 11.53
C LYS A 50 -4.93 -13.35 10.56
N SER A 51 -5.40 -12.97 9.38
CA SER A 51 -4.59 -12.23 8.40
C SER A 51 -4.34 -10.80 8.89
N PHE A 52 -5.33 -10.16 9.50
CA PHE A 52 -5.20 -8.83 10.10
C PHE A 52 -4.09 -8.76 11.17
N ALA A 53 -4.03 -9.76 12.07
CA ALA A 53 -2.98 -9.85 13.09
C ALA A 53 -1.57 -10.03 12.48
N ALA A 54 -1.46 -10.80 11.38
CA ALA A 54 -0.22 -10.92 10.63
C ALA A 54 0.17 -9.60 9.95
N TYR A 55 -0.80 -8.83 9.44
CA TYR A 55 -0.53 -7.50 8.86
C TYR A 55 -0.10 -6.47 9.90
N GLN A 56 -0.68 -6.47 11.10
CA GLN A 56 -0.23 -5.61 12.20
C GLN A 56 1.23 -5.84 12.56
N ARG A 57 1.74 -7.08 12.46
CA ARG A 57 3.18 -7.36 12.66
C ARG A 57 4.08 -6.68 11.64
N PHE A 58 3.57 -6.38 10.44
CA PHE A 58 4.28 -5.63 9.41
C PHE A 58 3.85 -4.15 9.35
N ALA A 59 3.04 -3.67 10.30
CA ALA A 59 2.59 -2.28 10.38
C ALA A 59 3.72 -1.25 10.43
N PHE A 60 4.93 -1.65 10.82
CA PHE A 60 6.10 -0.80 10.70
C PHE A 60 6.41 -0.36 9.25
N PHE A 61 6.07 -1.19 8.27
CA PHE A 61 6.14 -0.83 6.84
C PHE A 61 4.91 -0.03 6.36
N PHE A 62 3.84 -0.01 7.17
CA PHE A 62 2.55 0.62 6.89
C PHE A 62 2.34 1.78 7.88
N SER A 63 3.18 2.82 7.78
CA SER A 63 3.03 4.07 8.56
C SER A 63 1.64 4.72 8.32
N PRO A 64 1.18 5.67 9.16
CA PRO A 64 -0.24 5.85 9.56
C PRO A 64 -1.23 6.28 8.46
N HIS A 65 -0.77 6.47 7.23
CA HIS A 65 -1.61 6.84 6.09
C HIS A 65 -2.21 5.65 5.35
N VAL A 66 -1.83 4.42 5.70
CA VAL A 66 -2.42 3.20 5.14
C VAL A 66 -3.68 2.85 5.92
N LEU A 67 -4.84 3.21 5.38
CA LEU A 67 -6.13 2.78 5.93
C LEU A 67 -6.46 1.38 5.39
N PHE A 68 -6.71 0.45 6.31
CA PHE A 68 -7.27 -0.86 6.00
C PHE A 68 -8.79 -0.75 6.12
N VAL A 69 -9.50 -0.93 5.00
CA VAL A 69 -10.97 -0.96 4.95
C VAL A 69 -11.44 -2.34 4.51
#